data_AF-W1XSE6-F1
#
_entry.id   AF-W1XSE6-F1
#
_cell.length_a   1.000
_cell.length_b   1.000
_cell.length_c   1.000
_cell.angle_alpha   90.00
_cell.angle_beta   90.00
_cell.angle_gamma   90.00
#
_symmetry.space_group_name_H-M   'P 1'
#
loop_
_entity.id
_entity.type
_entity.pdbx_description
1 polymer ?
#
loop_
_entity_poly.entity_id
_entity_poly.type
_entity_poly.pdbx_seq_one_letter_code
_entity_poly.pdbx_strand_id
1 'polypeptide(L)' 'MDLAKEVTTAEAYSWTQGSWTLTGGLPEAKKEDELPFHVVAYDFGAKRNILR' A
#
# COMPACT_ATOMS: atom_id res chain seq x y z
N MET A 1 -16.09 9.35 -18.44
CA MET A 1 -14.98 8.46 -18.79
C MET A 1 -14.45 7.89 -17.49
N ASP A 2 -14.49 6.56 -17.30
CA ASP A 2 -13.99 5.91 -16.09
C ASP A 2 -12.56 5.43 -16.34
N LEU A 3 -11.60 6.08 -15.68
CA LEU A 3 -10.17 5.78 -15.79
C LEU A 3 -9.69 4.83 -14.68
N ALA A 4 -10.48 4.63 -13.61
CA ALA A 4 -10.07 3.82 -12.47
C ALA A 4 -9.85 2.37 -12.87
N LYS A 5 -10.66 1.85 -13.81
CA LYS A 5 -10.50 0.50 -14.38
C LYS A 5 -9.18 0.28 -15.12
N GLU A 6 -8.56 1.34 -15.66
CA GLU A 6 -7.30 1.23 -16.42
C GLU A 6 -6.07 1.27 -15.50
N VAL A 7 -6.22 1.85 -14.29
CA VAL A 7 -5.13 2.02 -13.31
C VAL A 7 -5.27 1.12 -12.07
N THR A 8 -6.43 0.47 -11.96
CA THR A 8 -6.71 -0.84 -11.37
C THR A 8 -5.55 -1.80 -11.08
N THR A 9 -5.42 -2.38 -9.88
CA THR A 9 -4.78 -3.70 -9.75
C THR A 9 -5.73 -4.80 -10.25
N ALA A 10 -5.18 -5.82 -10.93
CA ALA A 10 -5.96 -6.96 -11.40
C ALA A 10 -6.30 -7.95 -10.27
N GLU A 11 -5.42 -8.06 -9.28
CA GLU A 11 -5.54 -8.98 -8.15
C GLU A 11 -5.30 -8.26 -6.83
N ALA A 12 -5.93 -8.75 -5.75
CA ALA A 12 -5.73 -8.22 -4.41
C ALA A 12 -4.33 -8.62 -3.89
N TYR A 13 -3.65 -7.69 -3.24
CA TYR A 13 -2.32 -7.91 -2.65
C TYR A 13 -2.26 -7.29 -1.25
N SER A 14 -1.42 -7.84 -0.38
CA SER A 14 -1.16 -7.24 0.93
C SER A 14 -0.05 -6.20 0.84
N TRP A 15 -0.20 -5.12 1.62
CA TRP A 15 0.81 -4.07 1.72
C TRP A 15 1.11 -3.78 3.18
N THR A 16 2.35 -4.01 3.58
CA THR A 16 2.83 -3.79 4.95
C THR A 16 4.12 -2.95 5.01
N GLN A 17 4.52 -2.34 3.88
CA GLN A 17 5.68 -1.45 3.82
C GLN A 17 5.31 -0.06 4.36
N GLY A 18 6.15 0.45 5.26
CA GLY A 18 6.00 1.78 5.84
C GLY A 18 6.65 2.92 5.04
N SER A 19 6.57 4.11 5.60
CA SER A 19 7.09 5.35 5.01
C SER A 19 8.62 5.43 4.97
N TRP A 20 9.15 6.14 3.96
CA TRP A 20 10.58 6.42 3.82
C TRP A 20 11.06 7.38 4.93
N THR A 21 12.29 7.18 5.40
CA THR A 21 12.96 8.07 6.34
C THR A 21 14.34 8.48 5.82
N LEU A 22 14.80 9.67 6.22
CA LEU A 22 16.10 10.21 5.77
C LEU A 22 17.28 9.33 6.20
N THR A 23 17.20 8.72 7.38
CA THR A 23 18.27 7.90 7.96
C THR A 23 18.21 6.44 7.53
N GLY A 24 17.01 5.89 7.33
CA GLY A 24 16.80 4.46 7.11
C GLY A 24 16.30 4.09 5.72
N GLY A 25 16.07 5.07 4.83
CA GLY A 25 15.52 4.79 3.52
C GLY A 25 14.08 4.28 3.58
N LEU A 26 13.69 3.46 2.60
CA LEU A 26 12.40 2.75 2.62
C LEU A 26 12.55 1.50 3.50
N PRO A 27 11.73 1.34 4.56
CA PRO A 27 11.79 0.15 5.39
C PRO A 27 11.33 -1.09 4.61
N GLU A 28 11.79 -2.25 5.06
CA GLU A 28 11.23 -3.53 4.60
C GLU A 28 9.77 -3.68 5.04
N ALA A 29 9.06 -4.56 4.34
CA ALA A 29 7.68 -4.91 4.65
C ALA A 29 7.61 -5.55 6.05
N LYS A 30 6.72 -5.04 6.91
CA LYS A 30 6.50 -5.62 8.23
C LYS A 30 5.73 -6.94 8.13
N LYS A 31 5.86 -7.79 9.15
CA LYS A 31 4.99 -8.97 9.28
C LYS A 31 3.56 -8.49 9.60
N GLU A 32 2.57 -9.18 9.03
CA GLU A 32 1.16 -8.85 9.25
C GLU A 32 0.77 -8.93 10.74
N ASP A 33 1.37 -9.86 11.49
CA ASP A 33 1.15 -10.03 12.93
C ASP A 33 1.61 -8.84 13.79
N GLU A 34 2.50 -8.00 13.25
CA GLU A 34 3.02 -6.82 13.95
C GLU A 34 2.13 -5.58 13.73
N LEU A 35 1.14 -5.65 12.83
CA LEU A 35 0.24 -4.55 12.52
C LEU A 35 -1.06 -4.69 13.34
N PRO A 36 -1.43 -3.65 14.12
CA PRO A 36 -2.58 -3.74 15.01
C PRO A 36 -3.94 -3.71 14.28
N PHE A 37 -3.95 -3.30 13.01
CA PHE A 37 -5.19 -3.10 12.25
C PHE A 37 -5.09 -3.77 10.88
N HIS A 38 -6.20 -4.38 10.46
CA HIS A 38 -6.38 -4.90 9.12
C HIS A 38 -7.31 -3.97 8.34
N VAL A 39 -6.77 -3.29 7.32
CA VAL A 39 -7.48 -2.29 6.53
C VAL A 39 -7.59 -2.76 5.08
N VAL A 40 -8.79 -2.65 4.50
CA VAL A 40 -9.01 -2.90 3.06
C VAL A 40 -9.04 -1.56 2.33
N ALA A 41 -8.11 -1.37 1.40
CA ALA A 41 -8.06 -0.20 0.54
C ALA A 41 -8.53 -0.54 -0.88
N TYR A 42 -9.52 0.20 -1.39
CA TYR A 42 -9.91 0.11 -2.80
C TYR A 42 -8.92 0.88 -3.68
N ASP A 43 -8.34 0.20 -4.66
CA ASP A 43 -7.38 0.79 -5.57
C ASP A 43 -8.10 1.41 -6.78
N PHE A 44 -8.15 2.74 -6.82
CA PHE A 44 -8.60 3.50 -7.99
C PHE A 44 -7.44 4.26 -8.64
N GLY A 45 -6.22 3.72 -8.56
CA GLY A 45 -4.98 4.43 -8.87
C GLY A 45 -4.35 5.03 -7.60
N ALA A 46 -4.41 4.31 -6.48
CA ALA A 46 -3.91 4.76 -5.20
C ALA A 46 -2.38 4.96 -5.24
N LYS A 47 -1.92 6.12 -4.74
CA LYS A 47 -0.49 6.38 -4.64
C LYS A 47 0.12 5.51 -3.55
N ARG A 48 1.29 4.91 -3.80
CA ARG A 48 2.04 4.12 -2.80
C ARG A 48 2.23 4.81 -1.45
N ASN A 49 2.32 6.14 -1.44
CA ASN A 49 2.49 6.90 -0.20
C ASN A 49 1.22 7.00 0.67
N ILE A 50 0.05 6.62 0.14
CA ILE A 50 -1.20 6.50 0.91
C ILE A 50 -1.23 5.13 1.64
N LEU A 51 -0.57 4.13 1.07
CA LEU A 51 -0.48 2.77 1.64
C LEU A 51 0.64 2.63 2.68
N ARG A 52 1.50 3.65 2.84
CA ARG A 52 2.67 3.69 3.74
C ARG A 52 2.40 4.45 5.02
#